data_AF-A0A7W0IXS9-F1
#
_entry.id   AF-A0A7W0IXS9-F1
#
_cell.length_a   1.000
_cell.length_b   1.000
_cell.length_c   1.000
_cell.angle_alpha   90.00
_cell.angle_beta   90.00
_cell.angle_gamma   90.00
#
_symmetry.space_group_name_H-M   'P 1'
#
loop_
_entity.id
_entity.type
_entity.pdbx_description
1 polymer ?
#
loop_
_entity_poly.entity_id
_entity_poly.type
_entity_poly.pdbx_seq_one_letter_code
_entity_poly.pdbx_strand_id
1 'polypeptide(L)' 'MPMQESKKMGVNWSFINIFRNIIRALKKAGISDDQIKTMTIDNPRRFLSGK' A
#
# COMPACT_ATOMS: atom_id res chain seq x y z
N MET A 1 -8.94 -30.33 8.97
CA MET A 1 -8.88 -28.92 8.51
C MET A 1 -8.04 -28.88 7.24
N PRO A 2 -8.59 -28.49 6.07
CA PRO A 2 -7.83 -28.50 4.83
C PRO A 2 -6.88 -27.31 4.81
N MET A 3 -5.59 -27.65 4.77
CA MET A 3 -4.46 -26.76 4.56
C MET A 3 -4.50 -26.20 3.13
N GLN A 4 -5.40 -25.24 2.85
CA GLN A 4 -5.54 -24.59 1.53
C GLN A 4 -5.49 -23.06 1.57
N GLU A 5 -5.22 -22.45 2.73
CA GLU A 5 -5.14 -20.98 2.86
C GLU A 5 -3.72 -20.41 2.77
N SER A 6 -2.67 -21.24 2.88
CA SER A 6 -1.29 -20.75 3.00
C SER A 6 -0.66 -20.27 1.68
N LYS A 7 -1.20 -20.65 0.52
CA LYS A 7 -0.54 -20.38 -0.78
C LYS A 7 -0.70 -18.93 -1.28
N LYS A 8 -1.67 -18.17 -0.75
CA LYS A 8 -1.91 -16.78 -1.18
C LYS A 8 -1.15 -15.72 -0.37
N MET A 9 -0.62 -16.08 0.79
CA MET A 9 0.08 -15.12 1.66
C MET A 9 1.42 -14.67 1.11
N GLY A 10 2.09 -15.48 0.28
CA GLY A 10 3.43 -15.18 -0.24
C GLY A 10 3.50 -14.22 -1.44
N VAL A 11 2.44 -14.11 -2.26
CA VAL A 11 2.51 -13.34 -3.52
C VAL A 11 2.47 -11.82 -3.27
N ASN A 12 1.79 -11.40 -2.22
CA ASN A 12 1.59 -9.98 -1.88
C ASN A 12 2.50 -9.51 -0.74
N TRP A 13 3.36 -10.38 -0.21
CA TRP A 13 4.35 -10.01 0.82
C TRP A 13 5.63 -9.46 0.19
N SER A 14 5.52 -8.32 -0.48
CA SER A 14 6.68 -7.57 -0.94
C SER A 14 6.35 -6.08 -1.04
N PHE A 15 7.38 -5.23 -1.06
CA PHE A 15 7.21 -3.78 -1.24
C PHE A 15 6.42 -3.43 -2.51
N ILE A 16 6.48 -4.28 -3.53
CA ILE A 16 5.80 -4.06 -4.82
C ILE A 16 4.27 -4.16 -4.68
N ASN A 17 3.76 -4.86 -3.67
CA ASN A 17 2.33 -5.01 -3.41
C ASN A 17 1.62 -3.66 -3.18
N ILE A 18 2.31 -2.71 -2.54
CA ILE A 18 1.79 -1.36 -2.29
C ILE A 18 1.40 -0.68 -3.61
N PHE A 19 2.27 -0.76 -4.61
CA PHE A 19 2.06 -0.13 -5.92
C PHE A 19 1.09 -0.91 -6.81
N ARG A 20 1.21 -2.25 -6.82
CA ARG A 20 0.41 -3.10 -7.72
C ARG A 20 -1.05 -3.23 -7.28
N ASN A 21 -1.29 -3.31 -5.98
CA ASN A 21 -2.61 -3.67 -5.44
C ASN A 21 -3.20 -2.55 -4.59
N ILE A 22 -2.46 -2.05 -3.59
CA ILE A 22 -3.02 -1.13 -2.59
C ILE A 22 -3.37 0.24 -3.20
N ILE A 23 -2.42 0.90 -3.88
CA ILE A 23 -2.67 2.21 -4.51
C ILE A 23 -3.82 2.14 -5.52
N ARG A 24 -3.91 1.05 -6.30
CA ARG A 24 -5.00 0.85 -7.26
C ARG A 24 -6.35 0.68 -6.56
N ALA A 25 -6.40 -0.07 -5.47
CA ALA A 25 -7.62 -0.25 -4.68
C ALA A 25 -8.10 1.09 -4.08
N LEU A 26 -7.17 1.91 -3.57
CA LEU A 26 -7.49 3.25 -3.04
C LEU A 26 -8.08 4.16 -4.12
N LYS A 27 -7.49 4.18 -5.33
CA LYS A 27 -8.05 4.95 -6.45
C LYS A 27 -9.46 4.49 -6.82
N LYS A 28 -9.70 3.17 -6.86
CA LYS A 28 -11.05 2.61 -7.12
C LYS A 28 -12.06 2.99 -6.04
N ALA A 29 -11.60 3.19 -4.81
CA ALA A 29 -12.40 3.68 -3.70
C ALA A 29 -12.60 5.21 -3.70
N GLY A 30 -12.12 5.92 -4.72
CA GLY A 30 -12.31 7.37 -4.87
C GLY A 30 -11.25 8.23 -4.15
N ILE A 31 -10.19 7.63 -3.63
CA ILE A 31 -9.08 8.38 -3.03
C ILE A 31 -8.29 9.07 -4.14
N SER A 32 -8.07 10.38 -3.99
CA SER A 32 -7.42 11.20 -5.01
C SER A 32 -5.90 10.96 -5.07
N ASP A 33 -5.29 11.32 -6.20
CA ASP A 33 -3.84 11.26 -6.37
C ASP A 33 -3.10 12.16 -5.36
N ASP A 34 -3.66 13.31 -5.01
CA ASP A 34 -3.08 14.20 -3.99
C ASP A 34 -3.12 13.59 -2.59
N GLN A 35 -4.18 12.84 -2.25
CA GLN A 35 -4.25 12.11 -0.98
C GLN A 35 -3.23 10.97 -0.95
N ILE A 36 -3.08 10.23 -2.05
CA ILE A 36 -2.09 9.15 -2.16
C ILE A 36 -0.67 9.71 -2.05
N LYS A 37 -0.38 10.83 -2.71
CA LYS A 37 0.88 11.56 -2.59
C LYS A 37 1.13 11.98 -1.15
N THR A 38 0.11 12.53 -0.48
CA THR A 38 0.22 12.92 0.93
C THR A 38 0.60 11.73 1.80
N MET A 39 -0.05 10.58 1.62
CA MET A 39 0.23 9.36 2.39
C MET A 39 1.62 8.76 2.12
N THR A 40 2.06 8.77 0.87
CA THR A 40 3.25 8.02 0.43
C THR A 40 4.53 8.86 0.34
N ILE A 41 4.41 10.19 0.34
CA ILE A 41 5.53 11.10 0.17
C ILE A 41 5.54 12.14 1.28
N ASP A 42 4.48 12.93 1.40
CA ASP A 42 4.53 14.12 2.26
C ASP A 42 4.49 13.76 3.75
N ASN A 43 3.68 12.76 4.13
CA ASN A 43 3.63 12.23 5.48
C ASN A 43 4.97 11.59 5.89
N PRO A 44 5.56 10.64 5.12
CA PRO A 44 6.89 10.12 5.42
C PRO A 44 7.97 11.19 5.48
N ARG A 45 7.98 12.16 4.54
CA ARG A 45 8.96 13.25 4.55
C ARG A 45 8.86 14.05 5.86
N ARG A 46 7.65 14.46 6.25
CA ARG A 46 7.43 15.19 7.51
C ARG A 46 7.89 14.36 8.72
N PHE A 47 7.48 13.10 8.80
CA PHE A 47 7.77 12.24 9.94
C PHE A 47 9.26 11.88 10.07
N LEU A 48 9.95 11.62 8.94
CA LEU A 48 11.33 11.14 8.93
C LEU A 48 12.38 12.24 8.81
N SER A 49 12.00 13.47 8.44
CA SER A 49 12.96 14.58 8.25
C SER A 49 13.49 15.21 9.55
N GLY A 50 12.90 14.86 10.70
CA GLY A 50 13.38 15.30 12.02
C GLY A 50 13.34 16.81 12.28
N LYS A 51 12.61 17.57 11.46
CA LYS A 51 12.32 18.99 11.66
C LYS A 51 10.92 19.19 12.23
#